data_AF-A0A6M0CCH0-F1
#
_entry.id   AF-A0A6M0CCH0-F1
#
_cell.length_a   1.000
_cell.length_b   1.000
_cell.length_c   1.000
_cell.angle_alpha   90.00
_cell.angle_beta   90.00
_cell.angle_gamma   90.00
#
_symmetry.space_group_name_H-M   'P 1'
#
loop_
_entity.id
_entity.type
_entity.pdbx_description
1 polymer ?
#
loop_
_entity_poly.entity_id
_entity_poly.type
_entity_poly.pdbx_seq_one_letter_code
_entity_poly.pdbx_strand_id
1 'polypeptide(L)'
;MSDSDTKWSADGKTIPDIEPHTKTKHLLIEHYVTKLIYTLYGTGKYGVTNFTFVDGFCGGGIYRDRESNQTLHGSPIRLINAVRQGYLKSKRTYPLSVKFIFIDKNKEHLDCLKNVAMSETDLEQLLDGKQHTFPTKIGEQIGQRIEQC
;
A
#
# COMPACT_ATOMS: atom_id res chain seq x y z
N MET A 1 13.09 12.40 -24.29
CA MET A 1 12.12 12.41 -23.18
C MET A 1 11.01 11.47 -23.61
N SER A 2 10.80 10.35 -22.92
CA SER A 2 9.75 9.39 -23.31
C SER A 2 8.41 9.93 -22.81
N ASP A 3 7.57 10.38 -23.75
CA ASP A 3 6.16 10.71 -23.53
C ASP A 3 5.36 9.42 -23.25
N SER A 4 5.66 8.72 -22.16
CA SER A 4 4.67 7.82 -21.58
C SER A 4 3.79 8.67 -20.68
N ASP A 5 2.73 9.23 -21.25
CA ASP A 5 1.67 9.90 -20.50
C ASP A 5 0.95 8.84 -19.65
N THR A 6 1.54 8.48 -18.51
CA THR A 6 0.99 7.52 -17.56
C THR A 6 -0.26 8.14 -16.94
N LYS A 7 -1.43 7.75 -17.43
CA LYS A 7 -2.73 8.35 -17.09
C LYS A 7 -3.70 7.32 -16.56
N TRP A 8 -4.40 7.72 -15.51
CA TRP A 8 -5.56 7.03 -14.96
C TRP A 8 -6.78 7.92 -15.10
N SER A 9 -7.88 7.37 -15.60
CA SER A 9 -9.17 8.04 -15.47
C SER A 9 -9.76 7.77 -14.09
N ALA A 10 -10.53 8.73 -13.57
CA ALA A 10 -11.13 8.65 -12.24
C ALA A 10 -12.03 7.40 -12.03
N ASP A 11 -12.57 6.86 -13.12
CA ASP A 11 -13.43 5.66 -13.14
C ASP A 11 -12.68 4.35 -13.45
N GLY A 12 -11.37 4.40 -13.62
CA GLY A 12 -10.53 3.22 -13.91
C GLY A 12 -10.71 2.63 -15.30
N LYS A 13 -11.49 3.25 -16.21
CA LYS A 13 -11.63 2.74 -17.59
C LYS A 13 -10.34 2.90 -18.40
N THR A 14 -9.59 3.95 -18.11
CA THR A 14 -8.25 4.17 -18.66
C THR A 14 -7.24 3.89 -17.55
N ILE A 15 -6.46 2.84 -17.72
CA ILE A 15 -5.32 2.52 -16.87
C ILE A 15 -4.07 2.32 -17.73
N PRO A 16 -2.89 2.74 -17.26
CA PRO A 16 -1.66 2.60 -18.01
C PRO A 16 -1.18 1.16 -17.95
N ASP A 17 -0.46 0.76 -19.00
CA ASP A 17 0.31 -0.47 -18.95
C ASP A 17 1.49 -0.32 -17.97
N ILE A 18 1.79 -1.38 -17.24
CA ILE A 18 2.93 -1.40 -16.34
C ILE A 18 4.22 -1.58 -17.15
N GLU A 19 5.14 -0.64 -17.00
CA GLU A 19 6.48 -0.76 -17.56
C GLU A 19 7.33 -1.73 -16.72
N PRO A 20 8.27 -2.51 -17.32
CA PRO A 20 9.09 -3.47 -16.59
C PRO A 20 9.85 -2.87 -15.40
N HIS A 21 10.39 -1.66 -15.55
CA HIS A 21 11.09 -0.96 -14.47
C HIS A 21 10.15 -0.57 -13.31
N THR A 22 8.90 -0.22 -13.61
CA THR A 22 7.86 0.06 -12.61
C THR A 22 7.47 -1.21 -11.86
N LYS A 23 7.36 -2.36 -12.55
CA LYS A 23 7.15 -3.68 -11.93
C LYS A 23 8.28 -4.01 -10.95
N THR A 24 9.53 -3.82 -11.35
CA THR A 24 10.70 -4.02 -10.46
C THR A 24 10.69 -3.06 -9.27
N LYS A 25 10.39 -1.77 -9.48
CA LYS A 25 10.29 -0.78 -8.39
C LYS A 25 9.22 -1.19 -7.37
N HIS A 26 8.06 -1.64 -7.82
CA HIS A 26 6.98 -2.11 -6.94
C HIS A 26 7.40 -3.31 -6.09
N LEU A 27 8.05 -4.31 -6.70
CA LEU A 27 8.60 -5.47 -5.98
C LEU A 27 9.64 -5.05 -4.95
N LEU A 28 10.49 -4.07 -5.29
CA LEU A 28 11.50 -3.53 -4.39
C LEU A 28 10.86 -2.87 -3.16
N ILE A 29 9.86 -2.01 -3.36
CA ILE A 29 9.10 -1.36 -2.29
C ILE A 29 8.50 -2.40 -1.36
N GLU A 30 7.81 -3.40 -1.91
CA GLU A 30 7.15 -4.45 -1.13
C GLU A 30 8.16 -5.22 -0.25
N HIS A 31 9.29 -5.62 -0.84
CA HIS A 31 10.35 -6.34 -0.12
C HIS A 31 11.02 -5.49 0.96
N TYR A 32 11.37 -4.25 0.63
CA TYR A 32 12.04 -3.35 1.57
C TYR A 32 11.13 -2.98 2.74
N VAL A 33 9.87 -2.64 2.49
CA VAL A 33 8.95 -2.22 3.55
C VAL A 33 8.57 -3.39 4.45
N THR A 34 8.36 -4.58 3.88
CA THR A 34 8.13 -5.80 4.67
C THR A 34 9.28 -6.07 5.62
N LYS A 35 10.53 -5.96 5.12
CA LYS A 35 11.73 -6.13 5.94
C LYS A 35 11.89 -5.01 6.96
N LEU A 36 11.62 -3.76 6.57
CA LEU A 36 11.71 -2.59 7.45
C LEU A 36 10.81 -2.76 8.67
N ILE A 37 9.53 -3.11 8.46
CA ILE A 37 8.59 -3.38 9.55
C ILE A 37 9.09 -4.57 10.38
N TYR A 38 9.44 -5.69 9.75
CA TYR A 38 9.95 -6.86 10.48
C TYR A 38 11.15 -6.51 11.36
N THR A 39 12.10 -5.71 10.87
CA THR A 39 13.28 -5.31 11.63
C THR A 39 12.92 -4.31 12.73
N LEU A 40 12.35 -3.15 12.38
CA LEU A 40 12.15 -2.05 13.33
C LEU A 40 11.06 -2.34 14.36
N TYR A 41 9.94 -2.93 13.95
CA TYR A 41 8.88 -3.34 14.86
C TYR A 41 9.20 -4.68 15.53
N GLY A 42 9.74 -5.65 14.78
CA GLY A 42 9.86 -7.03 15.24
C GLY A 42 11.07 -7.37 16.12
N THR A 43 12.23 -6.73 15.92
CA THR A 43 13.49 -7.24 16.51
C THR A 43 13.98 -6.51 17.77
N GLY A 44 13.57 -5.26 18.00
CA GLY A 44 13.98 -4.50 19.20
C GLY A 44 13.16 -4.84 20.44
N LYS A 45 13.70 -4.69 21.66
CA LYS A 45 12.96 -4.95 22.92
C LYS A 45 11.61 -4.23 22.97
N TYR A 46 11.58 -2.96 22.58
CA TYR A 46 10.34 -2.16 22.54
C TYR A 46 9.77 -1.98 21.13
N GLY A 47 10.59 -2.13 20.08
CA GLY A 47 10.18 -1.98 18.68
C GLY A 47 9.66 -0.56 18.35
N VAL A 48 9.79 -0.14 17.09
CA VAL A 48 9.06 1.04 16.61
C VAL A 48 7.61 0.63 16.40
N THR A 49 6.66 1.33 17.01
CA THR A 49 5.22 1.04 16.91
C THR A 49 4.44 2.11 16.15
N ASN A 50 5.10 3.20 15.73
CA ASN A 50 4.47 4.27 14.97
C ASN A 50 5.23 4.48 13.66
N PHE A 51 4.54 4.36 12.53
CA PHE A 51 5.10 4.58 11.20
C PHE A 51 4.25 5.57 10.42
N THR A 52 4.91 6.39 9.61
CA THR A 52 4.25 7.20 8.59
C THR A 52 4.93 6.93 7.26
N PHE A 53 4.15 6.49 6.28
CA PHE A 53 4.59 6.24 4.92
C PHE A 53 3.98 7.29 4.00
N VAL A 54 4.82 7.96 3.22
CA VAL A 54 4.41 9.00 2.26
C VAL A 54 4.83 8.55 0.86
N ASP A 55 3.87 8.38 -0.04
CA ASP A 55 4.12 8.20 -1.47
C ASP A 55 3.75 9.48 -2.21
N GLY A 56 4.78 10.19 -2.69
CA GLY A 56 4.63 11.49 -3.34
C GLY A 56 4.14 11.45 -4.80
N PHE A 57 4.11 10.25 -5.40
CA PHE A 57 3.77 10.05 -6.81
C PHE A 57 3.01 8.73 -6.98
N CYS A 58 1.88 8.62 -6.29
CA CYS A 58 1.18 7.35 -6.10
C CYS A 58 0.45 6.83 -7.35
N GLY A 59 0.14 7.70 -8.31
CA GLY A 59 -0.71 7.35 -9.45
C GLY A 59 -2.11 6.90 -9.03
N GLY A 60 -2.79 6.17 -9.92
CA GLY A 60 -4.11 5.61 -9.67
C GLY A 60 -4.14 4.25 -8.98
N GLY A 61 -2.99 3.73 -8.52
CA GLY A 61 -2.93 2.52 -7.70
C GLY A 61 -3.13 1.17 -8.42
N ILE A 62 -3.43 1.16 -9.71
CA ILE A 62 -3.59 -0.05 -10.54
C ILE A 62 -2.92 0.11 -11.90
N TYR A 63 -2.53 -0.99 -12.54
CA TYR A 63 -1.90 -0.98 -13.86
C TYR A 63 -2.35 -2.21 -14.64
N ARG A 64 -2.26 -2.16 -15.97
CA ARG A 64 -2.44 -3.35 -16.81
C ARG A 64 -1.10 -4.03 -17.09
N ASP A 65 -1.02 -5.34 -16.91
CA ASP A 65 0.14 -6.12 -17.34
C ASP A 65 -0.05 -6.59 -18.78
N ARG A 66 0.79 -6.14 -19.71
CA ARG A 66 0.66 -6.46 -21.14
C ARG A 66 0.81 -7.96 -21.43
N GLU A 67 1.63 -8.65 -20.65
CA GLU A 67 1.93 -10.07 -20.88
C GLU A 67 0.78 -10.98 -20.45
N SER A 68 0.20 -10.70 -19.27
CA SER A 68 -0.84 -11.53 -18.65
C SER A 68 -2.26 -10.99 -18.87
N ASN A 69 -2.39 -9.75 -19.34
CA ASN A 69 -3.63 -8.98 -19.40
C ASN A 69 -4.34 -8.85 -18.05
N GLN A 70 -3.60 -8.99 -16.94
CA GLN A 70 -4.12 -8.87 -15.58
C GLN A 70 -3.94 -7.45 -15.05
N THR A 71 -4.84 -7.04 -14.16
CA THR A 71 -4.67 -5.83 -13.37
C THR A 71 -3.66 -6.10 -12.25
N LEU A 72 -2.61 -5.28 -12.18
CA LEU A 72 -1.62 -5.31 -11.12
C LEU A 72 -1.73 -4.09 -10.22
N HIS A 73 -1.57 -4.32 -8.92
CA HIS A 73 -1.54 -3.24 -7.94
C HIS A 73 -0.28 -2.38 -8.04
N GLY A 74 -0.47 -1.08 -7.86
CA GLY A 74 0.57 -0.05 -7.75
C GLY A 74 1.15 0.10 -6.35
N SER A 75 1.99 1.12 -6.15
CA SER A 75 2.67 1.37 -4.88
C SER A 75 1.75 1.56 -3.67
N PRO A 76 0.57 2.21 -3.73
CA PRO A 76 -0.25 2.43 -2.53
C PRO A 76 -0.72 1.13 -1.88
N ILE A 77 -1.32 0.26 -2.69
CA ILE A 77 -1.86 -1.03 -2.25
C ILE A 77 -0.72 -1.95 -1.79
N ARG A 78 0.38 -1.98 -2.55
CA ARG A 78 1.56 -2.78 -2.20
C ARG A 78 2.22 -2.33 -0.90
N LEU A 79 2.24 -1.02 -0.64
CA LEU A 79 2.82 -0.46 0.58
C LEU A 79 2.03 -0.87 1.81
N ILE A 80 0.69 -0.76 1.75
CA ILE A 80 -0.20 -1.23 2.81
C ILE A 80 -0.01 -2.73 3.04
N ASN A 81 -0.02 -3.53 1.98
CA ASN A 81 0.16 -4.97 2.08
C ASN A 81 1.53 -5.37 2.64
N ALA A 82 2.60 -4.68 2.24
CA ALA A 82 3.95 -4.92 2.76
C ALA A 82 4.06 -4.65 4.26
N VAL A 83 3.41 -3.57 4.74
CA VAL A 83 3.33 -3.28 6.18
C VAL A 83 2.62 -4.39 6.92
N ARG A 84 1.47 -4.84 6.42
CA ARG A 84 0.67 -5.93 7.01
C ARG A 84 1.45 -7.24 7.04
N GLN A 85 2.15 -7.59 5.95
CA GLN A 85 3.01 -8.77 5.87
C GLN A 85 4.17 -8.70 6.89
N GLY A 86 4.86 -7.55 6.98
CA GLY A 86 5.94 -7.35 7.93
C GLY A 86 5.48 -7.47 9.39
N TYR A 87 4.30 -6.92 9.69
CA TYR A 87 3.66 -7.05 11.00
C TYR A 87 3.37 -8.51 11.35
N LEU A 88 2.73 -9.27 10.44
CA LEU A 88 2.47 -10.70 10.65
C LEU A 88 3.77 -11.50 10.84
N LYS A 89 4.79 -11.22 10.02
CA LYS A 89 6.10 -11.90 10.10
C LYS A 89 6.83 -11.66 11.42
N SER A 90 6.61 -10.51 12.05
CA SER A 90 7.23 -10.17 13.34
C SER A 90 6.76 -11.07 14.49
N LYS A 91 5.57 -11.67 14.36
CA LYS A 91 4.88 -12.43 15.41
C LYS A 91 4.65 -11.65 16.73
N ARG A 92 4.77 -10.32 16.72
CA ARG A 92 4.50 -9.47 17.89
C ARG A 92 3.06 -9.02 17.91
N THR A 93 2.53 -8.82 19.11
CA THR A 93 1.13 -8.48 19.36
C THR A 93 0.94 -7.08 19.91
N TYR A 94 2.01 -6.29 20.03
CA TYR A 94 1.91 -4.89 20.43
C TYR A 94 1.13 -4.09 19.38
N PRO A 95 0.38 -3.05 19.79
CA PRO A 95 -0.27 -2.16 18.84
C PRO A 95 0.75 -1.57 17.85
N LEU A 96 0.50 -1.74 16.56
CA LEU A 96 1.25 -1.10 15.48
C LEU A 96 0.37 -0.03 14.83
N SER A 97 0.75 1.24 14.98
CA SER A 97 0.07 2.40 14.41
C SER A 97 0.75 2.85 13.13
N VAL A 98 0.01 2.93 12.03
CA VAL A 98 0.54 3.26 10.71
C VAL A 98 -0.34 4.27 10.02
N LYS A 99 0.28 5.37 9.56
CA LYS A 99 -0.36 6.36 8.70
C LYS A 99 0.20 6.27 7.29
N PHE A 100 -0.66 6.18 6.30
CA PHE A 100 -0.35 6.26 4.88
C PHE A 100 -0.75 7.64 4.36
N ILE A 101 0.05 8.22 3.49
CA ILE A 101 -0.24 9.49 2.81
C ILE A 101 0.10 9.29 1.33
N PHE A 102 -0.92 9.30 0.47
CA PHE A 102 -0.77 9.14 -0.97
C PHE A 102 -1.02 10.47 -1.67
N ILE A 103 -0.06 10.91 -2.46
CA ILE A 103 -0.06 12.20 -3.14
C ILE A 103 0.18 11.97 -4.64
N ASP A 104 -0.61 12.67 -5.45
CA ASP A 104 -0.38 12.79 -6.88
C ASP A 104 -0.81 14.20 -7.30
N LYS A 105 -0.17 14.74 -8.35
CA LYS A 105 -0.52 16.05 -8.91
C LYS A 105 -1.85 16.00 -9.66
N ASN A 106 -2.22 14.85 -10.22
CA ASN A 106 -3.42 14.69 -11.01
C ASN A 106 -4.56 14.18 -10.13
N LYS A 107 -5.63 14.96 -10.03
CA LYS A 107 -6.83 14.60 -9.28
C LYS A 107 -7.49 13.32 -9.81
N GLU A 108 -7.49 13.08 -11.12
CA GLU A 108 -8.06 11.84 -11.68
C GLU A 108 -7.32 10.59 -11.22
N HIS A 109 -6.01 10.69 -11.02
CA HIS A 109 -5.22 9.59 -10.47
C HIS A 109 -5.64 9.30 -9.03
N LEU A 110 -5.77 10.34 -8.21
CA LEU A 110 -6.23 10.19 -6.82
C LEU A 110 -7.67 9.65 -6.76
N ASP A 111 -8.55 10.11 -7.64
CA ASP A 111 -9.92 9.62 -7.69
C ASP A 111 -9.97 8.16 -8.16
N CYS A 112 -9.12 7.75 -9.11
CA CYS A 112 -8.95 6.34 -9.51
C CYS A 112 -8.45 5.47 -8.35
N LEU A 113 -7.43 5.92 -7.62
CA LEU A 113 -6.90 5.22 -6.45
C LEU A 113 -8.01 4.98 -5.41
N LYS A 114 -8.82 6.00 -5.13
CA LYS A 114 -9.88 5.92 -4.11
C LYS A 114 -11.06 5.07 -4.56
N ASN A 115 -11.60 5.34 -5.74
CA ASN A 115 -12.87 4.78 -6.19
C ASN A 115 -12.73 3.39 -6.82
N VAL A 116 -11.52 3.03 -7.25
CA VAL A 116 -11.27 1.77 -7.97
C VAL A 116 -10.27 0.92 -7.19
N ALA A 117 -9.00 1.34 -7.11
CA ALA A 117 -7.94 0.49 -6.58
C ALA A 117 -8.15 0.11 -5.10
N MET A 118 -8.55 1.06 -4.24
CA MET A 118 -8.81 0.80 -2.82
C MET A 118 -10.15 0.09 -2.61
N SER A 119 -11.14 0.32 -3.47
CA SER A 119 -12.42 -0.38 -3.47
C SER A 119 -12.31 -1.85 -3.82
N GLU A 120 -11.47 -2.19 -4.80
CA GLU A 120 -11.24 -3.58 -5.22
C GLU A 120 -10.44 -4.42 -4.21
N THR A 121 -9.88 -3.81 -3.16
CA THR A 121 -8.90 -4.45 -2.26
C THR A 121 -9.29 -4.47 -0.77
N ASP A 122 -10.59 -4.31 -0.48
CA ASP A 122 -11.14 -4.24 0.89
C ASP A 122 -10.49 -3.13 1.75
N LEU A 123 -9.99 -2.07 1.10
CA LEU A 123 -9.33 -0.92 1.76
C LEU A 123 -10.23 0.30 1.88
N GLU A 124 -11.50 0.21 1.46
CA GLU A 124 -12.47 1.32 1.44
C GLU A 124 -12.61 2.02 2.80
N GLN A 125 -12.59 1.24 3.88
CA GLN A 125 -12.68 1.77 5.23
C GLN A 125 -11.57 2.78 5.55
N LEU A 126 -10.39 2.68 4.93
CA LEU A 126 -9.29 3.63 5.15
C LEU A 126 -9.49 4.97 4.45
N LEU A 127 -10.48 5.10 3.57
CA LEU A 127 -10.71 6.31 2.75
C LEU A 127 -11.31 7.49 3.54
N ASP A 128 -11.81 7.26 4.75
CA ASP A 128 -12.49 8.28 5.55
C ASP A 128 -11.54 9.22 6.32
N GLY A 129 -10.22 9.00 6.20
CA GLY A 129 -9.20 9.81 6.86
C GLY A 129 -9.04 9.52 8.36
N LYS A 130 -9.74 8.52 8.90
CA LYS A 130 -9.76 8.20 10.33
C LYS A 130 -8.85 7.02 10.65
N GLN A 131 -8.58 6.85 11.94
CA GLN A 131 -7.89 5.68 12.45
C GLN A 131 -8.87 4.51 12.58
N HIS A 132 -8.48 3.36 12.06
CA HIS A 132 -9.23 2.10 12.14
C HIS A 132 -8.37 1.05 12.82
N THR A 133 -8.96 0.33 13.77
CA THR A 133 -8.28 -0.73 14.52
C THR A 133 -8.65 -2.09 13.97
N PHE A 134 -7.63 -2.83 13.55
CA PHE A 134 -7.72 -4.17 12.99
C PHE A 134 -7.20 -5.20 13.98
N PRO A 135 -8.08 -5.97 14.65
CA PRO A 135 -7.63 -7.13 15.41
C PRO A 135 -7.02 -8.15 14.46
N THR A 136 -5.81 -8.61 14.77
CA THR A 136 -5.07 -9.54 13.92
C THR A 136 -4.64 -10.74 14.75
N LYS A 137 -5.08 -11.93 14.35
CA LYS A 137 -4.66 -13.19 15.00
C LYS A 137 -3.22 -13.51 14.64
N ILE A 138 -2.37 -13.65 15.65
CA ILE A 138 -0.95 -14.01 15.52
C ILE A 138 -0.71 -15.21 16.42
N GLY A 139 -0.75 -16.41 15.82
CA GLY A 139 -0.78 -17.66 16.59
C GLY A 139 -2.07 -17.74 17.42
N GLU A 140 -1.92 -17.91 18.73
CA GLU A 140 -3.04 -17.95 19.69
C GLU A 140 -3.38 -16.58 20.29
N GLN A 141 -2.56 -15.56 20.04
CA GLN A 141 -2.76 -14.22 20.57
C GLN A 141 -3.43 -13.29 19.56
N ILE A 142 -4.08 -12.24 20.06
CA ILE A 142 -4.65 -11.16 19.25
C ILE A 142 -3.76 -9.94 19.40
N GLY A 143 -3.14 -9.52 18.31
CA GLY A 143 -2.50 -8.21 18.21
C GLY A 143 -3.45 -7.18 17.61
N GLN A 144 -3.06 -5.91 17.66
CA GLN A 144 -3.84 -4.81 17.11
C GLN A 144 -3.00 -4.01 16.11
N ARG A 145 -3.59 -3.68 14.98
CA ARG A 145 -2.98 -2.79 13.99
C ARG A 145 -3.90 -1.61 13.78
N ILE A 146 -3.40 -0.40 13.97
CA ILE A 146 -4.16 0.83 13.81
C ILE A 146 -3.68 1.46 12.51
N GLU A 147 -4.57 1.59 11.53
CA GLU A 147 -4.24 2.14 10.21
C GLU A 147 -5.07 3.39 9.93
N GLN A 148 -4.46 4.35 9.23
CA GLN A 148 -5.09 5.56 8.72
C GLN A 148 -4.51 5.86 7.34
N CYS A 149 -5.35 6.27 6.39
CA CYS A 149 -4.94 6.76 5.07
C CYS A 149 -5.47 8.18 4.84
#